data_AF-A0A848KWW2-F1
#
_entry.id   AF-A0A848KWW2-F1
#
_cell.length_a   1.000
_cell.length_b   1.000
_cell.length_c   1.000
_cell.angle_alpha   90.00
_cell.angle_beta   90.00
_cell.angle_gamma   90.00
#
_symmetry.space_group_name_H-M   'P 1'
#
loop_
_entity.id
_entity.type
_entity.pdbx_description
1 polymer ?
#
loop_
_entity_poly.entity_id
_entity_poly.type
_entity_poly.pdbx_seq_one_letter_code
_entity_poly.pdbx_strand_id
1 'polypeptide(L)'
;MAAYQSDDVWAAVADPTRRSILERLARGPCAVGELASGLPISRPAVSQHLRVLRSAGLVSDHAAGTRRFYRLDRAGLDVLRDEIDRFWTSVLDSYQRIVEAEAAAERYAKSQRQQKD
;
A
#
# COMPACT_ATOMS: atom_id res chain seq x y z
N MET A 1 15.43 -19.77 10.39
CA MET A 1 14.48 -20.45 9.49
C MET A 1 13.10 -19.83 9.71
N ALA A 2 12.89 -18.62 9.19
CA ALA A 2 11.60 -17.94 9.24
C ALA A 2 10.82 -18.34 8.00
N ALA A 3 9.66 -18.97 8.19
CA ALA A 3 8.79 -19.35 7.09
C ALA A 3 8.41 -18.10 6.31
N TYR A 4 8.71 -18.09 5.01
CA TYR A 4 8.25 -17.13 4.01
C TYR A 4 6.73 -17.31 3.82
N GLN A 5 5.95 -17.04 4.87
CA GLN A 5 4.51 -17.35 4.91
C GLN A 5 3.72 -16.14 5.40
N SER A 6 3.84 -15.07 4.63
CA SER A 6 2.79 -14.12 4.24
C SER A 6 3.38 -13.38 3.06
N ASP A 7 2.72 -13.40 1.89
CA ASP A 7 3.22 -12.60 0.76
C ASP A 7 3.21 -11.13 1.22
N ASP A 8 4.36 -10.46 1.15
CA ASP A 8 4.50 -9.06 1.56
C ASP A 8 3.49 -8.16 0.84
N VAL A 9 2.81 -7.27 1.57
CA VAL A 9 1.76 -6.39 1.04
C VAL A 9 2.30 -5.47 -0.05
N TRP A 10 3.55 -5.00 0.10
CA TRP A 10 4.21 -4.15 -0.90
C TRP A 10 4.53 -4.92 -2.17
N ALA A 11 5.13 -6.10 -2.03
CA ALA A 11 5.34 -7.01 -3.16
C ALA A 11 4.01 -7.35 -3.85
N ALA A 12 2.93 -7.55 -3.10
CA ALA A 12 1.61 -7.84 -3.65
C ALA A 12 1.04 -6.65 -4.46
N VAL A 13 1.19 -5.40 -4.01
CA VAL A 13 0.67 -4.24 -4.76
C VAL A 13 1.60 -3.71 -5.85
N ALA A 14 2.88 -4.12 -5.88
CA ALA A 14 3.82 -3.70 -6.91
C ALA A 14 3.43 -4.16 -8.33
N ASP A 15 2.78 -5.32 -8.43
CA ASP A 15 2.37 -5.91 -9.71
C ASP A 15 1.15 -5.19 -10.31
N PRO A 16 1.23 -4.77 -11.59
CA PRO A 16 0.16 -4.01 -12.23
C PRO A 16 -1.13 -4.83 -12.41
N THR A 17 -1.02 -6.13 -12.68
CA THR A 17 -2.20 -7.00 -12.84
C THR A 17 -2.94 -7.19 -11.52
N ARG A 18 -2.21 -7.35 -10.41
CA ARG A 18 -2.80 -7.38 -9.06
C ARG A 18 -3.48 -6.07 -8.72
N ARG A 19 -2.89 -4.91 -9.06
CA ARG A 19 -3.56 -3.61 -8.92
C ARG A 19 -4.85 -3.51 -9.72
N SER A 20 -4.87 -3.96 -10.98
CA SER A 20 -6.10 -3.99 -11.78
C SER A 20 -7.18 -4.90 -11.18
N ILE A 21 -6.81 -6.01 -10.55
CA ILE A 21 -7.75 -6.87 -9.80
C ILE A 21 -8.32 -6.11 -8.59
N LEU A 22 -7.47 -5.46 -7.80
CA LEU A 22 -7.90 -4.67 -6.63
C LEU A 22 -8.83 -3.52 -7.04
N GLU A 23 -8.49 -2.77 -8.08
CA GLU A 23 -9.31 -1.68 -8.65
C GLU A 23 -10.69 -2.17 -9.08
N ARG A 24 -10.77 -3.39 -9.63
CA ARG A 24 -12.04 -3.98 -10.03
C ARG A 24 -12.86 -4.42 -8.84
N LEU A 25 -12.23 -5.02 -7.83
CA LEU A 25 -12.88 -5.40 -6.57
C LEU A 25 -13.31 -4.20 -5.72
N ALA A 26 -12.69 -3.02 -5.91
CA ALA A 26 -13.12 -1.77 -5.29
C ALA A 26 -14.54 -1.35 -5.73
N ARG A 27 -15.02 -1.85 -6.88
CA ARG A 27 -16.38 -1.62 -7.38
C ARG A 27 -17.42 -2.58 -6.79
N GLY A 28 -16.97 -3.63 -6.11
CA GLY A 28 -17.83 -4.61 -5.45
C GLY A 28 -17.29 -6.05 -5.56
N PRO A 29 -17.84 -6.98 -4.74
CA PRO A 29 -17.46 -8.38 -4.78
C PRO A 29 -17.73 -9.02 -6.15
N CYS A 30 -16.81 -9.86 -6.61
CA CYS A 30 -16.84 -10.39 -7.97
C CYS A 30 -16.31 -11.83 -8.03
N ALA A 31 -16.87 -12.67 -8.91
CA ALA A 31 -16.37 -14.03 -9.09
C ALA A 31 -15.12 -14.05 -9.98
N VAL A 32 -14.27 -15.08 -9.82
CA VAL A 32 -13.04 -15.25 -10.63
C VAL A 32 -13.29 -15.18 -12.13
N GLY A 33 -14.39 -15.79 -12.61
CA GLY A 33 -14.73 -15.78 -14.04
C GLY A 33 -15.05 -14.38 -14.56
N GLU A 34 -15.75 -13.58 -13.77
CA GLU A 34 -16.02 -12.18 -14.09
C GLU A 34 -14.72 -11.37 -14.01
N LEU A 35 -13.90 -11.53 -12.97
CA LEU A 35 -12.57 -10.89 -12.89
C LEU A 35 -11.69 -11.19 -14.10
N ALA A 36 -11.72 -12.42 -14.62
CA ALA A 36 -10.97 -12.79 -15.82
C ALA A 36 -11.53 -12.16 -17.10
N SER A 37 -12.84 -11.93 -17.22
CA SER A 37 -13.45 -11.41 -18.45
C SER A 37 -13.05 -9.97 -18.82
N GLY A 38 -12.47 -9.23 -17.88
CA GLY A 38 -12.08 -7.83 -18.05
C GLY A 38 -10.57 -7.61 -17.91
N LEU A 39 -9.76 -8.66 -17.95
CA LEU A 39 -8.31 -8.59 -17.87
C LEU A 39 -7.69 -9.36 -19.04
N PRO A 40 -6.54 -8.91 -19.60
CA PRO A 40 -5.87 -9.59 -20.71
C PRO A 40 -5.05 -10.80 -20.24
N ILE A 41 -5.57 -11.57 -19.29
CA ILE A 41 -4.90 -12.74 -18.72
C ILE A 41 -5.87 -13.90 -18.52
N SER A 42 -5.32 -15.11 -18.44
CA SER A 42 -6.11 -16.32 -18.29
C SER A 42 -6.76 -16.42 -16.89
N ARG A 43 -7.87 -17.16 -16.81
CA ARG A 43 -8.53 -17.45 -15.53
C ARG A 43 -7.61 -18.15 -14.50
N PRO A 44 -6.74 -19.11 -14.89
CA PRO A 44 -5.70 -19.63 -14.00
C PRO A 44 -4.73 -18.56 -13.48
N ALA A 45 -4.30 -17.63 -14.33
CA ALA A 45 -3.42 -16.53 -13.92
C ALA A 45 -4.13 -15.59 -12.91
N VAL A 46 -5.40 -15.24 -13.15
CA VAL A 46 -6.21 -14.47 -12.17
C VAL A 46 -6.29 -15.20 -10.83
N SER A 47 -6.49 -16.52 -10.85
CA SER A 47 -6.56 -17.33 -9.63
C SER A 47 -5.23 -17.34 -8.87
N GLN A 48 -4.11 -17.35 -9.58
CA GLN A 48 -2.78 -17.23 -8.97
C GLN A 48 -2.57 -15.86 -8.33
N HIS A 49 -2.94 -14.77 -9.01
CA HIS A 49 -2.87 -13.43 -8.45
C HIS A 49 -3.76 -13.25 -7.22
N LEU A 50 -5.00 -13.77 -7.25
CA LEU A 50 -5.90 -13.75 -6.11
C LEU A 50 -5.36 -14.53 -4.91
N ARG A 51 -4.62 -15.63 -5.15
CA ARG A 51 -3.94 -16.35 -4.07
C ARG A 51 -2.89 -15.49 -3.38
N VAL A 52 -2.05 -14.79 -4.15
CA VAL A 52 -1.03 -13.87 -3.61
C VAL A 52 -1.69 -12.74 -2.83
N LEU A 53 -2.72 -12.10 -3.41
CA LEU A 53 -3.46 -11.03 -2.74
C LEU A 53 -4.12 -11.50 -1.43
N ARG A 54 -4.64 -12.74 -1.40
CA ARG A 54 -5.24 -13.33 -0.21
C ARG A 54 -4.20 -13.65 0.85
N SER A 55 -3.04 -14.19 0.45
CA SER A 55 -1.90 -14.43 1.35
C SER A 55 -1.36 -13.14 1.95
N ALA A 56 -1.41 -12.03 1.20
CA ALA A 56 -1.06 -10.69 1.66
C ALA A 56 -2.17 -9.99 2.47
N GLY A 57 -3.32 -10.65 2.68
CA GLY A 57 -4.44 -10.09 3.43
C GLY A 57 -5.21 -8.97 2.72
N LEU A 58 -4.98 -8.72 1.43
CA LEU A 58 -5.62 -7.64 0.66
C LEU A 58 -7.01 -8.01 0.14
N VAL A 59 -7.30 -9.30 0.03
CA VAL A 59 -8.61 -9.80 -0.40
C VAL A 59 -9.08 -10.95 0.48
N SER A 60 -10.39 -11.04 0.64
CA SER A 60 -11.06 -12.21 1.21
C SER A 60 -12.00 -12.82 0.18
N ASP A 61 -12.38 -14.07 0.41
CA ASP A 61 -13.25 -14.81 -0.49
C ASP A 61 -14.34 -15.56 0.28
N HIS A 62 -15.46 -15.81 -0.38
CA HIS A 62 -16.53 -16.66 0.14
C HIS A 62 -17.12 -17.53 -0.97
N ALA A 63 -17.60 -18.72 -0.59
CA ALA A 63 -18.29 -19.62 -1.48
C ALA A 63 -19.79 -19.29 -1.54
N ALA A 64 -20.34 -19.27 -2.75
CA ALA A 64 -21.78 -19.15 -3.01
C ALA A 64 -22.16 -20.15 -4.10
N GLY A 65 -22.68 -21.32 -3.67
CA GLY A 65 -22.89 -22.47 -4.54
C GLY A 65 -21.58 -22.95 -5.16
N THR A 66 -21.55 -23.08 -6.49
CA THR A 66 -20.36 -23.51 -7.25
C THR A 66 -19.37 -22.37 -7.53
N ARG A 67 -19.72 -21.13 -7.16
CA ARG A 67 -18.91 -19.94 -7.43
C ARG A 67 -18.17 -19.49 -6.17
N ARG A 68 -16.98 -18.93 -6.35
CA ARG A 68 -16.21 -18.25 -5.31
C ARG A 68 -16.12 -16.77 -5.65
N PHE A 69 -16.59 -15.94 -4.72
CA PHE A 69 -16.60 -14.49 -4.84
C PHE A 69 -15.46 -13.91 -4.00
N TYR A 70 -14.75 -12.96 -4.58
CA TYR A 70 -13.66 -12.24 -3.94
C TYR A 70 -14.11 -10.81 -3.64
N ARG A 71 -13.58 -10.23 -2.57
CA ARG A 71 -13.78 -8.83 -2.17
C ARG A 71 -12.49 -8.28 -1.57
N LEU A 72 -12.35 -6.96 -1.58
CA LEU A 72 -11.28 -6.31 -0.84
C LEU A 72 -11.44 -6.59 0.66
N ASP A 73 -10.32 -6.80 1.34
CA ASP A 73 -10.27 -6.83 2.80
C ASP A 73 -9.84 -5.46 3.32
N ARG A 74 -10.73 -4.82 4.07
CA ARG A 74 -10.49 -3.49 4.63
C ARG A 74 -9.30 -3.49 5.59
N ALA A 75 -9.16 -4.53 6.42
CA ALA A 75 -8.10 -4.56 7.43
C ALA A 75 -6.71 -4.62 6.77
N GLY A 76 -6.55 -5.40 5.70
CA GLY A 76 -5.29 -5.45 4.96
C GLY A 76 -4.97 -4.14 4.23
N LEU A 77 -6.00 -3.44 3.73
CA LEU A 77 -5.82 -2.12 3.11
C LEU A 77 -5.46 -1.03 4.14
N ASP A 78 -6.03 -1.09 5.34
CA ASP A 78 -5.70 -0.17 6.43
C ASP A 78 -4.22 -0.32 6.81
N VAL A 79 -3.68 -1.55 6.86
CA VAL A 79 -2.22 -1.76 7.08
C VAL A 79 -1.38 -1.03 6.03
N LEU A 80 -1.68 -1.22 4.73
CA LEU A 80 -0.93 -0.56 3.66
C LEU A 80 -1.04 0.98 3.74
N ARG A 81 -2.23 1.50 4.05
CA ARG A 81 -2.46 2.94 4.25
C ARG A 81 -1.58 3.47 5.39
N ASP A 82 -1.60 2.81 6.54
CA ASP A 82 -0.84 3.25 7.71
C ASP A 82 0.65 3.34 7.42
N GLU A 83 1.20 2.42 6.62
CA GLU A 83 2.61 2.47 6.24
C GLU A 83 2.94 3.65 5.34
N ILE A 84 2.08 3.96 4.36
CA ILE A 84 2.20 5.14 3.49
C ILE A 84 2.12 6.41 4.34
N ASP A 85 1.15 6.50 5.24
CA ASP A 85 0.93 7.67 6.09
C ASP A 85 2.14 7.91 7.00
N ARG A 86 2.73 6.84 7.59
CA ARG A 86 3.97 6.96 8.37
C ARG A 86 5.14 7.52 7.55
N PHE A 87 5.33 7.05 6.31
CA PHE A 87 6.39 7.59 5.45
C PHE A 87 6.15 9.05 5.11
N TRP A 88 4.91 9.39 4.77
CA TRP A 88 4.52 10.76 4.45
C TRP A 88 4.80 11.71 5.63
N THR A 89 4.35 11.36 6.83
CA THR A 89 4.61 12.15 8.05
C THR A 89 6.12 12.27 8.32
N SER A 90 6.85 11.16 8.26
CA SER A 90 8.30 11.16 8.52
C SER A 90 9.08 12.07 7.56
N VAL A 91 8.70 12.07 6.28
CA VAL A 91 9.30 12.94 5.26
C VAL A 91 9.06 14.41 5.59
N LEU A 92 7.82 14.80 5.90
CA LEU A 92 7.48 16.18 6.24
C LEU A 92 8.19 16.65 7.53
N ASP A 93 8.19 15.82 8.57
CA ASP A 93 8.86 16.12 9.84
C ASP A 93 10.38 16.26 9.67
N SER A 94 10.98 15.48 8.76
CA SER A 94 12.40 15.58 8.44
C SER A 94 12.72 16.92 7.78
N TYR A 95 11.95 17.32 6.75
CA TYR A 95 12.17 18.59 6.07
C TYR A 95 11.90 19.80 6.95
N GLN A 96 10.86 19.76 7.79
CA GLN A 96 10.58 20.83 8.75
C GLN A 96 11.78 21.06 9.68
N ARG A 97 12.35 20.00 10.25
CA ARG A 97 13.51 20.09 11.15
C ARG A 97 14.74 20.71 10.48
N ILE A 98 14.99 20.41 9.20
CA ILE A 98 16.11 20.98 8.45
C ILE A 98 15.93 22.49 8.31
N VAL A 99 14.76 22.94 7.86
CA VAL A 99 14.46 24.36 7.68
C VAL A 99 14.53 25.13 9.00
N GLU A 100 14.00 24.56 10.08
CA GLU A 100 14.07 25.17 11.41
C GLU A 100 15.51 25.30 11.94
N ALA A 101 16.34 24.29 11.70
CA ALA A 101 17.74 24.30 12.11
C ALA A 101 18.55 25.36 11.36
N GLU A 102 18.35 25.51 10.05
CA GLU A 102 19.00 26.56 9.24
C GLU A 102 18.60 27.95 9.73
N ALA A 103 17.30 28.18 9.94
CA ALA A 103 16.78 29.45 10.45
C ALA A 103 17.33 29.79 11.85
N ALA A 104 17.46 28.79 12.73
CA ALA A 104 18.05 28.98 14.06
C ALA A 104 19.54 29.35 13.99
N ALA A 105 20.31 28.68 13.12
CA ALA A 105 21.72 28.96 12.91
C ALA A 105 21.95 30.39 12.37
N GLU A 106 21.12 30.84 11.42
CA GLU A 106 21.18 32.21 10.91
C GLU A 106 20.87 33.26 11.98
N ARG A 107 19.85 33.02 12.81
CA ARG A 107 19.48 33.92 13.91
C ARG A 107 20.62 34.05 14.91
N TYR A 108 21.24 32.94 15.28
CA TYR A 108 22.41 32.91 16.17
C TYR A 108 23.61 33.68 15.60
N ALA A 109 23.90 33.50 14.30
CA ALA A 109 24.97 34.22 13.62
C ALA A 109 24.73 35.74 13.56
N LYS A 110 23.49 36.18 13.35
CA LYS A 110 23.11 37.60 13.35
C LYS A 110 23.24 38.23 14.74
N SER A 111 22.80 37.56 15.80
CA SER A 111 22.91 38.09 17.18
C SER A 111 24.37 38.25 17.63
N GLN A 112 25.26 37.35 17.22
CA GLN A 112 26.69 37.42 17.52
C GLN A 112 27.39 38.63 16.85
N ARG A 113 26.94 39.02 15.65
CA ARG A 113 27.49 40.20 14.95
C ARG A 113 27.07 41.51 15.62
N GLN A 114 25.81 41.61 16.06
CA GLN A 114 25.29 42.82 16.74
C GLN A 114 25.84 43.07 18.15
N GLN A 115 26.41 42.06 18.82
CA GLN A 115 27.03 42.24 20.15
C GLN A 115 28.50 42.71 20.09
N LYS A 116 29.10 42.74 18.90
CA LYS A 116 30.53 43.05 18.71
C LYS A 116 30.78 44.48 18.21
N ASP A 117 29.71 45.18 17.82
CA ASP A 117 29.69 46.61 17.43
C ASP A 117 29.19 47.48 18.60
#